data_AF-A0AAW0RYY8-F1
#
_entry.id   AF-A0AAW0RYY8-F1
#
_cell.length_a   1.000
_cell.length_b   1.000
_cell.length_c   1.000
_cell.angle_alpha   90.00
_cell.angle_beta   90.00
_cell.angle_gamma   90.00
#
_symmetry.space_group_name_H-M   'P 1'
#
loop_
_entity.id
_entity.type
_entity.pdbx_description
1 polymer ?
#
loop_
_entity_poly.entity_id
_entity_poly.type
_entity_poly.pdbx_seq_one_letter_code
_entity_poly.pdbx_strand_id
1 'polypeptide(L)'
;MDCSSVKAFGVSPDRLPLPKDELLRVLRELQEHSHFIRVMKHSATTKWLLNPQYHMPIDVAAASDLRLEDANDACNRTAAIYLLRDLTDPQHPEGGFYKAMYFKTALLISQLYRYTYHRWFCPYRSEIDRGQFLTKVNLPPASILPLDTCSMAMVDCVRRLHSNFCQRIESIKSQQTATEELSSEEPFYIMQPVFYAIAVALRICTYDIDITNFGDTPVLIVCTGIERGLSAPIDLSTIDEESRRGVVTDSSGKLVAVETALGVAITFLMALEAREQHAFGMRPDPIQSTRVLINRYDAASAAKDVLGWDTETMGVLRGPSSTWVDLEKYPAETNQKKKDRLDNFEFIMCQFHRRDAERERAEDTAPHDGLPSTSTPACHQRTENSSRKQNGDSHGT
;
A
#
# COMPACT_ATOMS: atom_id res chain seq x y z
N MET A 1 38.29 -5.43 15.85
CA MET A 1 36.93 -4.87 15.71
C MET A 1 37.02 -3.37 15.90
N ASP A 2 36.42 -2.59 15.00
CA ASP A 2 36.29 -1.15 15.17
C ASP A 2 35.16 -0.87 16.18
N CYS A 3 35.48 -0.28 17.33
CA CYS A 3 34.51 0.06 18.38
C CYS A 3 33.35 0.95 17.90
N SER A 4 33.54 1.71 16.80
CA SER A 4 32.48 2.54 16.22
C SER A 4 31.39 1.69 15.55
N SER A 5 31.77 0.57 14.93
CA SER A 5 30.85 -0.32 14.20
C SER A 5 29.93 -1.12 15.11
N VAL A 6 30.41 -1.57 16.28
CA VAL A 6 29.61 -2.34 17.26
C VAL A 6 28.56 -1.45 17.93
N LYS A 7 28.91 -0.20 18.25
CA LYS A 7 27.96 0.78 18.81
C LYS A 7 26.82 1.11 17.86
N ALA A 8 27.05 1.06 16.54
CA ALA A 8 26.01 1.27 15.53
C ALA A 8 24.87 0.24 15.60
N PHE A 9 25.13 -0.93 16.20
CA PHE A 9 24.15 -2.00 16.39
C PHE A 9 23.52 -2.01 17.80
N GLY A 10 23.76 -0.98 18.61
CA GLY A 10 23.17 -0.86 19.96
C GLY A 10 23.81 -1.80 20.99
N VAL A 11 24.98 -2.38 20.69
CA VAL A 11 25.73 -3.25 21.61
C VAL A 11 26.97 -2.49 22.11
N SER A 12 27.25 -2.58 23.41
CA SER A 12 28.51 -2.03 23.95
C SER A 12 29.67 -2.95 23.56
N PRO A 13 30.80 -2.42 23.04
CA PRO A 13 31.97 -3.23 22.68
C PRO A 13 32.48 -4.11 23.82
N ASP A 14 32.37 -3.64 25.07
CA ASP A 14 32.86 -4.34 26.27
C ASP A 14 32.03 -5.60 26.62
N ARG A 15 30.90 -5.82 25.94
CA ARG A 15 30.03 -6.98 26.14
C ARG A 15 30.34 -8.13 25.18
N LEU A 16 31.31 -7.98 24.27
CA LEU A 16 31.66 -9.01 23.30
C LEU A 16 32.68 -10.02 23.87
N PRO A 17 32.60 -11.30 23.49
CA PRO A 17 31.58 -11.90 22.62
C PRO A 17 30.26 -12.15 23.37
N LEU A 18 29.14 -11.96 22.68
CA LEU A 18 27.82 -12.25 23.23
C LEU A 18 27.51 -13.76 23.10
N PRO A 19 26.74 -14.35 24.05
CA PRO A 19 26.18 -15.70 23.89
C PRO A 19 25.33 -15.82 22.61
N LYS A 20 25.27 -17.04 22.02
CA LYS A 20 24.56 -17.30 20.76
C LYS A 20 23.11 -16.84 20.76
N ASP A 21 22.38 -17.12 21.84
CA ASP A 21 20.99 -16.74 22.00
C ASP A 21 20.80 -15.22 22.11
N GLU A 22 21.73 -14.52 22.78
CA GLU A 22 21.72 -13.06 22.81
C GLU A 22 22.07 -12.46 21.44
N LEU A 23 23.01 -13.05 20.71
CA LEU A 23 23.32 -12.64 19.34
C LEU A 23 22.12 -12.79 18.42
N LEU A 24 21.44 -13.93 18.45
CA LEU A 24 20.23 -14.19 17.67
C LEU A 24 19.14 -13.16 17.95
N ARG A 25 18.94 -12.78 19.23
CA ARG A 25 18.04 -11.68 19.60
C ARG A 25 18.45 -10.35 18.99
N VAL A 26 19.72 -9.95 19.10
CA VAL A 26 20.21 -8.68 18.54
C VAL A 26 20.05 -8.65 17.02
N LEU A 27 20.42 -9.73 16.33
CA LEU A 27 20.26 -9.87 14.89
C LEU A 27 18.80 -9.77 14.46
N ARG A 28 17.89 -10.39 15.21
CA ARG A 28 16.45 -10.28 14.97
C ARG A 28 15.94 -8.85 15.15
N GLU A 29 16.34 -8.16 16.22
CA GLU A 29 15.94 -6.77 16.46
C GLU A 29 16.40 -5.82 15.34
N LEU A 30 17.58 -6.06 14.77
CA LEU A 30 18.12 -5.34 13.62
C LEU A 30 17.31 -5.62 12.35
N GLN A 31 16.95 -6.88 12.08
CA GLN A 31 16.08 -7.21 10.94
C GLN A 31 14.71 -6.54 11.06
N GLU A 32 14.10 -6.57 12.25
CA GLU A 32 12.82 -5.90 12.48
C GLU A 32 12.90 -4.38 12.28
N HIS A 33 13.99 -3.76 12.73
CA HIS A 33 14.22 -2.34 12.51
C HIS A 33 14.38 -2.02 11.01
N SER A 34 15.22 -2.79 10.31
CA SER A 34 15.42 -2.64 8.87
C SER A 34 14.12 -2.84 8.09
N HIS A 35 13.34 -3.86 8.46
CA HIS A 35 12.04 -4.15 7.87
C HIS A 35 11.05 -2.98 8.07
N PHE A 36 10.94 -2.47 9.31
CA PHE A 36 10.13 -1.29 9.60
C PHE A 36 10.53 -0.10 8.73
N ILE A 37 11.83 0.23 8.70
CA ILE A 37 12.32 1.35 7.90
C ILE A 37 12.07 1.14 6.41
N ARG A 38 12.17 -0.09 5.90
CA ARG A 38 11.87 -0.40 4.50
C ARG A 38 10.39 -0.16 4.21
N VAL A 39 9.47 -0.78 4.95
CA VAL A 39 8.02 -0.58 4.79
C VAL A 39 7.66 0.91 4.85
N MET A 40 8.22 1.63 5.84
CA MET A 40 7.92 3.06 6.03
C MET A 40 8.63 4.01 5.05
N LYS A 41 9.81 3.68 4.52
CA LYS A 41 10.46 4.48 3.47
C LYS A 41 9.76 4.32 2.13
N HIS A 42 9.26 3.12 1.83
CA HIS A 42 8.43 2.87 0.65
C HIS A 42 7.06 3.53 0.76
N SER A 43 6.56 3.81 1.97
CA SER A 43 5.33 4.58 2.18
C SER A 43 5.48 6.10 2.07
N ALA A 44 6.67 6.64 2.33
CA ALA A 44 6.79 8.06 2.71
C ALA A 44 7.84 8.87 1.93
N THR A 45 8.60 8.26 1.01
CA THR A 45 9.52 9.06 0.20
C THR A 45 8.79 9.77 -0.93
N THR A 46 8.99 11.09 -0.97
CA THR A 46 8.62 12.00 -2.05
C THR A 46 8.96 11.45 -3.44
N LYS A 47 10.01 10.64 -3.57
CA LYS A 47 10.37 9.96 -4.84
C LYS A 47 9.23 9.10 -5.41
N TRP A 48 8.46 8.42 -4.56
CA TRP A 48 7.31 7.60 -4.97
C TRP A 48 6.02 8.43 -5.13
N LEU A 49 5.83 9.45 -4.30
CA LEU A 49 4.65 10.31 -4.31
C LEU A 49 4.68 11.41 -5.38
N LEU A 50 5.87 11.94 -5.73
CA LEU A 50 6.07 13.12 -6.60
C LEU A 50 6.44 12.80 -8.03
N ASN A 51 6.75 11.55 -8.37
CA ASN A 51 6.95 11.22 -9.76
C ASN A 51 5.68 10.57 -10.27
N PRO A 52 4.74 11.37 -10.83
CA PRO A 52 3.60 10.81 -11.49
C PRO A 52 4.03 9.89 -12.60
N GLN A 53 5.25 9.84 -13.16
CA GLN A 53 5.61 8.76 -14.10
C GLN A 53 5.57 7.35 -13.48
N TYR A 54 5.64 7.22 -12.15
CA TYR A 54 5.38 5.95 -11.44
C TYR A 54 3.88 5.64 -11.30
N HIS A 55 3.01 6.62 -11.56
CA HIS A 55 1.55 6.59 -11.43
C HIS A 55 0.81 7.33 -12.58
N MET A 56 1.45 7.49 -13.74
CA MET A 56 0.98 8.26 -14.90
C MET A 56 0.00 7.32 -15.60
N PRO A 57 -0.92 7.84 -16.44
CA PRO A 57 -1.74 6.99 -17.27
C PRO A 57 -0.80 6.00 -17.92
N ILE A 58 -0.98 4.73 -17.58
CA ILE A 58 -0.30 3.78 -18.40
C ILE A 58 -1.11 3.79 -19.66
N ASP A 59 -0.56 4.48 -20.65
CA ASP A 59 -1.04 4.35 -22.00
C ASP A 59 -1.10 2.86 -22.30
N VAL A 60 -2.30 2.37 -22.62
CA VAL A 60 -2.51 0.98 -22.99
C VAL A 60 -1.70 0.65 -24.26
N ALA A 61 -1.22 1.67 -24.98
CA ALA A 61 -0.36 1.57 -26.14
C ALA A 61 1.13 1.94 -25.92
N ALA A 62 1.53 2.57 -24.80
CA ALA A 62 2.93 2.96 -24.57
C ALA A 62 3.51 2.35 -23.29
N ALA A 63 4.63 1.65 -23.47
CA ALA A 63 5.46 1.02 -22.45
C ALA A 63 5.95 2.04 -21.40
N SER A 64 5.12 2.35 -20.41
CA SER A 64 5.56 2.94 -19.15
C SER A 64 6.06 1.80 -18.27
N ASP A 65 7.39 1.67 -18.20
CA ASP A 65 8.08 0.56 -17.52
C ASP A 65 7.89 0.64 -16.01
N LEU A 66 7.01 -0.21 -15.47
CA LEU A 66 7.03 -0.58 -14.06
C LEU A 66 8.44 -1.12 -13.77
N ARG A 67 9.13 -0.60 -12.75
CA ARG A 67 10.52 -0.99 -12.49
C ARG A 67 10.58 -2.35 -11.81
N LEU A 68 11.72 -3.01 -11.90
CA LEU A 68 11.94 -4.27 -11.20
C LEU A 68 11.77 -4.13 -9.69
N GLU A 69 12.22 -3.02 -9.10
CA GLU A 69 12.05 -2.78 -7.66
C GLU A 69 10.58 -2.68 -7.25
N ASP A 70 9.73 -2.12 -8.11
CA ASP A 70 8.28 -2.04 -7.90
C ASP A 70 7.62 -3.41 -7.99
N ALA A 71 8.01 -4.19 -9.00
CA ALA A 71 7.55 -5.56 -9.16
C ALA A 71 7.94 -6.41 -7.95
N ASN A 72 9.15 -6.22 -7.41
CA ASN A 72 9.62 -6.90 -6.22
C ASN A 72 8.92 -6.43 -4.93
N ASP A 73 8.51 -5.17 -4.82
CA ASP A 73 7.76 -4.68 -3.64
C ASP A 73 6.32 -5.21 -3.57
N ALA A 74 5.74 -5.61 -4.70
CA ALA A 74 4.46 -6.33 -4.72
C ALA A 74 4.59 -7.79 -4.26
N CYS A 75 5.80 -8.35 -4.27
CA CYS A 75 6.05 -9.72 -3.86
C CYS A 75 6.05 -9.87 -2.34
N ASN A 76 5.76 -11.08 -1.88
CA ASN A 76 5.69 -11.43 -0.45
C ASN A 76 4.68 -10.52 0.28
N ARG A 77 3.58 -10.21 -0.43
CA ARG A 77 2.43 -9.44 0.03
C ARG A 77 1.16 -10.28 -0.06
N THR A 78 0.22 -10.04 0.83
CA THR A 78 -1.09 -10.72 0.82
C THR A 78 -2.09 -10.03 -0.11
N ALA A 79 -2.10 -8.69 -0.16
CA ALA A 79 -3.07 -7.96 -0.99
C ALA A 79 -2.56 -6.59 -1.46
N ALA A 80 -3.16 -6.10 -2.55
CA ALA A 80 -3.03 -4.73 -3.00
C ALA A 80 -4.12 -3.83 -2.37
N ILE A 81 -3.75 -2.62 -1.95
CA ILE A 81 -4.68 -1.54 -1.58
C ILE A 81 -4.58 -0.43 -2.63
N TYR A 82 -5.67 -0.15 -3.34
CA TYR A 82 -5.77 0.90 -4.33
C TYR A 82 -6.38 2.16 -3.71
N LEU A 83 -5.60 3.25 -3.74
CA LEU A 83 -6.09 4.58 -3.34
C LEU A 83 -6.64 5.29 -4.57
N LEU A 84 -7.96 5.29 -4.70
CA LEU A 84 -8.66 5.79 -5.88
C LEU A 84 -8.84 7.31 -5.81
N ARG A 85 -8.37 8.01 -6.85
CA ARG A 85 -8.55 9.46 -7.04
C ARG A 85 -9.66 9.72 -8.04
N ASP A 86 -10.62 10.54 -7.64
CA ASP A 86 -11.78 10.89 -8.45
C ASP A 86 -11.57 12.23 -9.16
N LEU A 87 -11.68 12.25 -10.49
CA LEU A 87 -11.61 13.48 -11.27
C LEU A 87 -12.86 14.36 -11.12
N THR A 88 -13.99 13.80 -10.67
CA THR A 88 -15.22 14.57 -10.48
C THR A 88 -15.34 15.20 -9.09
N ASP A 89 -14.30 15.08 -8.26
CA ASP A 89 -14.30 15.69 -6.93
C ASP A 89 -14.36 17.23 -7.07
N PRO A 90 -15.40 17.91 -6.56
CA PRO A 90 -15.51 19.37 -6.65
C PRO A 90 -14.37 20.10 -5.93
N GLN A 91 -13.66 19.43 -5.01
CA GLN A 91 -12.43 19.92 -4.39
C GLN A 91 -11.21 19.85 -5.34
N HIS A 92 -11.41 19.49 -6.60
CA HIS A 92 -10.41 19.42 -7.66
C HIS A 92 -10.79 20.23 -8.89
N PRO A 93 -10.51 21.55 -8.90
CA PRO A 93 -10.58 22.27 -10.16
C PRO A 93 -9.54 21.70 -11.12
N GLU A 94 -10.02 21.25 -12.27
CA GLU A 94 -9.24 20.88 -13.45
C GLU A 94 -8.23 22.01 -13.75
N GLY A 95 -6.95 21.83 -13.40
CA GLY A 95 -5.92 22.79 -13.79
C GLY A 95 -4.68 22.88 -12.91
N GLY A 96 -4.72 22.38 -11.68
CA GLY A 96 -3.56 22.41 -10.78
C GLY A 96 -2.78 21.10 -10.79
N PHE A 97 -1.88 20.89 -11.76
CA PHE A 97 -0.86 19.86 -11.61
C PHE A 97 -0.11 20.09 -10.28
N TYR A 98 -0.19 19.11 -9.37
CA TYR A 98 0.66 18.84 -8.20
C TYR A 98 0.30 19.32 -6.77
N LYS A 99 -0.57 20.31 -6.52
CA LYS A 99 -0.50 20.98 -5.20
C LYS A 99 -1.51 20.58 -4.10
N ALA A 100 -2.82 20.45 -4.39
CA ALA A 100 -3.84 20.47 -3.31
C ALA A 100 -4.17 19.12 -2.63
N MET A 101 -3.73 17.98 -3.17
CA MET A 101 -3.98 16.66 -2.57
C MET A 101 -2.71 15.90 -2.18
N TYR A 102 -1.56 16.56 -2.28
CA TYR A 102 -0.29 15.88 -2.08
C TYR A 102 -0.13 15.48 -0.62
N PHE A 103 -0.41 16.40 0.30
CA PHE A 103 -0.21 16.15 1.72
C PHE A 103 -1.35 15.32 2.32
N LYS A 104 -2.61 15.53 1.90
CA LYS A 104 -3.72 14.62 2.27
C LYS A 104 -3.45 13.17 1.86
N THR A 105 -2.99 12.94 0.62
CA THR A 105 -2.67 11.60 0.13
C THR A 105 -1.46 11.01 0.84
N ALA A 106 -0.40 11.80 1.07
CA ALA A 106 0.78 11.37 1.80
C ALA A 106 0.45 10.99 3.27
N LEU A 107 -0.44 11.76 3.92
CA LEU A 107 -0.95 11.46 5.24
C LEU A 107 -1.72 10.14 5.26
N LEU A 108 -2.66 9.96 4.34
CA LEU A 108 -3.45 8.73 4.20
C LEU A 108 -2.54 7.50 4.02
N ILE A 109 -1.54 7.59 3.14
CA ILE A 109 -0.58 6.49 2.92
C ILE A 109 0.20 6.21 4.20
N SER A 110 0.69 7.26 4.88
CA SER A 110 1.45 7.11 6.12
C SER A 110 0.61 6.46 7.22
N GLN A 111 -0.64 6.90 7.40
CA GLN A 111 -1.57 6.30 8.37
C GLN A 111 -1.92 4.86 8.00
N LEU A 112 -2.08 4.56 6.71
CA LEU A 112 -2.35 3.22 6.23
C LEU A 112 -1.23 2.25 6.58
N TYR A 113 0.02 2.55 6.22
CA TYR A 113 1.15 1.70 6.56
C TYR A 113 1.39 1.61 8.07
N ARG A 114 1.23 2.71 8.81
CA ARG A 114 1.31 2.70 10.27
C ARG A 114 0.26 1.75 10.87
N TYR A 115 -0.98 1.84 10.41
CA TYR A 115 -2.08 1.02 10.90
C TYR A 115 -1.90 -0.46 10.56
N THR A 116 -1.62 -0.78 9.29
CA THR A 116 -1.44 -2.16 8.84
C THR A 116 -0.22 -2.80 9.50
N TYR A 117 0.89 -2.08 9.62
CA TYR A 117 2.07 -2.57 10.35
C TYR A 117 1.77 -2.77 11.82
N HIS A 118 1.07 -1.85 12.48
CA HIS A 118 0.70 -2.02 13.87
C HIS A 118 -0.17 -3.26 14.10
N ARG A 119 -1.11 -3.55 13.20
CA ARG A 119 -2.01 -4.71 13.30
C ARG A 119 -1.32 -6.04 12.96
N TRP A 120 -0.51 -6.06 11.91
CA TRP A 120 0.10 -7.29 11.39
C TRP A 120 1.39 -7.69 12.13
N PHE A 121 2.22 -6.72 12.53
CA PHE A 121 3.54 -7.01 13.07
C PHE A 121 3.48 -7.40 14.55
N CYS A 122 3.90 -8.62 14.86
CA CYS A 122 4.15 -9.14 16.19
C CYS A 122 5.67 -9.28 16.38
N PRO A 123 6.29 -8.51 17.28
CA PRO A 123 7.73 -8.62 17.54
C PRO A 123 8.14 -10.06 17.84
N TYR A 124 9.29 -10.44 17.30
CA TYR A 124 9.89 -11.78 17.29
C TYR A 124 9.05 -12.89 16.63
N ARG A 125 7.76 -12.67 16.37
CA ARG A 125 6.83 -13.71 15.89
C ARG A 125 6.46 -13.56 14.41
N SER A 126 6.34 -12.34 13.91
CA SER A 126 6.03 -12.13 12.49
C SER A 126 7.20 -12.55 11.63
N GLU A 127 6.91 -13.32 10.59
CA GLU A 127 7.90 -13.55 9.56
C GLU A 127 8.06 -12.28 8.73
N ILE A 128 9.31 -11.83 8.59
CA ILE A 128 9.69 -10.58 7.88
C ILE A 128 10.81 -10.83 6.89
N ASP A 129 11.33 -12.05 6.85
CA ASP A 129 12.36 -12.47 5.91
C ASP A 129 11.88 -12.19 4.48
N ARG A 130 12.79 -11.74 3.62
CA ARG A 130 12.51 -11.32 2.24
C ARG A 130 11.40 -10.26 2.12
N GLY A 131 11.27 -9.46 3.18
CA GLY A 131 10.40 -8.32 3.24
C GLY A 131 8.92 -8.68 3.34
N GLN A 132 8.55 -9.87 3.80
CA GLN A 132 7.15 -10.29 4.00
C GLN A 132 6.34 -9.19 4.72
N PHE A 133 5.17 -8.84 4.18
CA PHE A 133 4.27 -7.85 4.77
C PHE A 133 2.85 -8.03 4.25
N LEU A 134 1.83 -7.53 4.94
CA LEU A 134 0.44 -7.78 4.55
C LEU A 134 0.04 -7.10 3.24
N THR A 135 0.36 -5.81 3.07
CA THR A 135 -0.30 -4.96 2.06
C THR A 135 0.69 -4.19 1.19
N LYS A 136 0.41 -4.09 -0.11
CA LYS A 136 1.05 -3.16 -1.04
C LYS A 136 0.07 -2.02 -1.37
N VAL A 137 0.46 -0.77 -1.11
CA VAL A 137 -0.35 0.38 -1.50
C VAL A 137 -0.03 0.80 -2.94
N ASN A 138 -1.07 1.04 -3.73
CA ASN A 138 -1.01 1.48 -5.12
C ASN A 138 -1.85 2.73 -5.31
N LEU A 139 -1.29 3.74 -5.97
CA LEU A 139 -1.95 4.99 -6.26
C LEU A 139 -2.15 5.12 -7.78
N PRO A 140 -3.23 4.54 -8.35
CA PRO A 140 -3.49 4.64 -9.78
C PRO A 140 -3.68 6.11 -10.22
N PRO A 141 -3.55 6.40 -11.52
CA PRO A 141 -3.93 7.70 -12.10
C PRO A 141 -5.33 8.10 -11.66
N ALA A 142 -5.57 9.40 -11.53
CA ALA A 142 -6.93 9.89 -11.32
C ALA A 142 -7.81 9.51 -12.51
N SER A 143 -9.06 9.16 -12.23
CA SER A 143 -10.03 8.77 -13.24
C SER A 143 -11.43 9.19 -12.81
N ILE A 144 -12.38 9.19 -13.74
CA ILE A 144 -13.80 9.33 -13.38
C ILE A 144 -14.21 8.02 -12.72
N LEU A 145 -14.50 8.08 -11.42
CA LEU A 145 -14.91 6.91 -10.66
C LEU A 145 -16.43 6.72 -10.70
N PRO A 146 -16.92 5.48 -10.57
CA PRO A 146 -18.33 5.24 -10.30
C PRO A 146 -18.78 6.00 -9.04
N LEU A 147 -19.99 6.57 -9.09
CA LEU A 147 -20.55 7.35 -7.99
C LEU A 147 -20.63 6.51 -6.71
N ASP A 148 -21.20 5.31 -6.83
CA ASP A 148 -21.37 4.37 -5.74
C ASP A 148 -20.09 3.54 -5.54
N THR A 149 -19.48 3.68 -4.36
CA THR A 149 -18.30 2.91 -3.96
C THR A 149 -18.58 1.40 -3.95
N CYS A 150 -19.75 0.98 -3.45
CA CYS A 150 -20.17 -0.40 -3.44
C CYS A 150 -21.07 -0.73 -4.64
N SER A 151 -20.49 -0.81 -5.84
CA SER A 151 -21.21 -1.12 -7.08
C SER A 151 -20.42 -2.06 -7.98
N MET A 152 -21.10 -2.79 -8.88
CA MET A 152 -20.43 -3.65 -9.86
C MET A 152 -19.48 -2.85 -10.77
N ALA A 153 -19.84 -1.62 -11.12
CA ALA A 153 -18.97 -0.73 -11.89
C ALA A 153 -17.65 -0.45 -11.16
N MET A 154 -17.69 -0.24 -9.83
CA MET A 154 -16.48 -0.06 -9.04
C MET A 154 -15.66 -1.36 -8.96
N VAL A 155 -16.34 -2.50 -8.78
CA VAL A 155 -15.71 -3.84 -8.78
C VAL A 155 -14.94 -4.08 -10.08
N ASP A 156 -15.56 -3.80 -11.24
CA ASP A 156 -14.93 -3.98 -12.54
C ASP A 156 -13.77 -3.01 -12.77
N CYS A 157 -13.86 -1.78 -12.25
CA CYS A 157 -12.75 -0.82 -12.25
C CYS A 157 -11.54 -1.37 -11.48
N VAL A 158 -11.75 -1.83 -10.24
CA VAL A 158 -10.69 -2.37 -9.38
C VAL A 158 -10.09 -3.65 -9.97
N ARG A 159 -10.92 -4.56 -10.50
CA ARG A 159 -10.46 -5.77 -11.20
C ARG A 159 -9.55 -5.46 -12.37
N ARG A 160 -9.92 -4.48 -13.19
CA ARG A 160 -9.12 -4.06 -14.34
C ARG A 160 -7.77 -3.48 -13.90
N LEU A 161 -7.77 -2.60 -12.91
CA LEU A 161 -6.54 -2.03 -12.33
C LEU A 161 -5.64 -3.14 -11.80
N HIS A 162 -6.21 -4.11 -11.09
CA HIS A 162 -5.47 -5.19 -10.45
C HIS A 162 -4.92 -6.21 -11.45
N SER A 163 -5.72 -6.62 -12.44
CA SER A 163 -5.27 -7.49 -13.53
C SER A 163 -4.13 -6.86 -14.30
N ASN A 164 -4.25 -5.58 -14.68
CA ASN A 164 -3.20 -4.86 -15.40
C ASN A 164 -1.91 -4.77 -14.59
N PHE A 165 -2.00 -4.55 -13.28
CA PHE A 165 -0.85 -4.49 -12.39
C PHE A 165 -0.14 -5.85 -12.31
N CYS A 166 -0.89 -6.93 -12.06
CA CYS A 166 -0.35 -8.28 -11.95
C CYS A 166 0.33 -8.75 -13.25
N GLN A 167 -0.31 -8.55 -14.41
CA GLN A 167 0.25 -8.94 -15.71
C GLN A 167 1.61 -8.29 -16.00
N ARG A 168 1.83 -7.07 -15.52
CA ARG A 168 3.10 -6.36 -15.73
C ARG A 168 4.22 -6.86 -14.85
N ILE A 169 3.90 -7.16 -13.59
CA ILE A 169 4.84 -7.81 -12.69
C ILE A 169 5.30 -9.12 -13.32
N GLU A 170 4.37 -9.91 -13.86
CA GLU A 170 4.69 -11.15 -14.57
C GLU A 170 5.55 -10.90 -15.82
N SER A 171 5.24 -9.87 -16.61
CA SER A 171 6.04 -9.49 -17.79
C SER A 171 7.47 -9.11 -17.42
N ILE A 172 7.67 -8.27 -16.40
CA ILE A 172 9.00 -7.83 -15.95
C ILE A 172 9.82 -9.01 -15.45
N LYS A 173 9.21 -9.87 -14.62
CA LYS A 173 9.88 -11.07 -14.11
C LYS A 173 10.26 -12.04 -15.24
N SER A 174 9.39 -12.20 -16.23
CA SER A 174 9.66 -13.05 -17.39
C SER A 174 10.81 -12.50 -18.24
N GLN A 175 10.88 -11.17 -18.42
CA GLN A 175 11.97 -10.51 -19.15
C GLN A 175 13.31 -10.60 -18.40
N GLN A 176 13.30 -10.48 -17.06
CA GLN A 176 14.50 -10.64 -16.25
C GLN A 176 15.06 -12.07 -16.35
N THR A 177 14.19 -13.07 -16.22
CA THR A 177 14.57 -14.50 -16.34
C THR A 177 15.19 -14.82 -17.71
N ALA A 178 14.81 -14.08 -18.76
CA ALA A 178 15.36 -14.26 -20.10
C ALA A 178 16.70 -13.55 -20.34
N THR A 179 17.08 -12.59 -19.49
CA THR A 179 18.22 -11.68 -19.71
C THR A 179 19.40 -11.93 -18.77
N GLU A 180 19.18 -12.52 -17.59
CA GLU A 180 20.24 -12.76 -16.58
C GLU A 180 20.40 -14.25 -16.25
N GLU A 181 21.61 -14.80 -16.44
CA GLU A 181 22.04 -16.10 -15.88
C GLU A 181 22.54 -15.98 -14.41
N LEU A 182 22.48 -14.81 -13.75
CA LEU A 182 23.34 -14.54 -12.58
C LEU A 182 22.79 -13.66 -11.43
N SER A 183 21.47 -13.51 -11.25
CA SER A 183 20.94 -12.87 -10.02
C SER A 183 20.49 -13.93 -9.00
N SER A 184 21.31 -14.19 -7.97
CA SER A 184 21.06 -15.22 -6.95
C SER A 184 19.91 -14.89 -5.97
N GLU A 185 19.16 -13.82 -6.20
CA GLU A 185 18.05 -13.34 -5.35
C GLU A 185 16.65 -13.68 -5.90
N GLU A 186 16.54 -14.10 -7.17
CA GLU A 186 15.30 -14.32 -7.90
C GLU A 186 14.28 -15.32 -7.31
N PRO A 187 14.65 -16.45 -6.67
CA PRO A 187 13.64 -17.45 -6.30
C PRO A 187 12.77 -17.05 -5.10
N PHE A 188 13.02 -15.89 -4.49
CA PHE A 188 12.39 -15.52 -3.20
C PHE A 188 11.50 -14.27 -3.26
N TYR A 189 11.34 -13.63 -4.42
CA TYR A 189 10.30 -12.61 -4.64
C TYR A 189 9.08 -13.26 -5.28
N ILE A 190 8.14 -13.73 -4.46
CA ILE A 190 6.98 -14.52 -4.90
C ILE A 190 5.71 -13.69 -4.80
N MET A 191 4.95 -13.62 -5.89
CA MET A 191 3.58 -13.08 -5.85
C MET A 191 2.68 -14.14 -5.23
N GLN A 192 2.09 -13.83 -4.07
CA GLN A 192 1.24 -14.79 -3.37
C GLN A 192 -0.06 -15.02 -4.15
N PRO A 193 -0.61 -16.25 -4.19
CA PRO A 193 -1.91 -16.51 -4.77
C PRO A 193 -3.03 -15.59 -4.24
N VAL A 194 -3.01 -15.26 -2.94
CA VAL A 194 -3.96 -14.31 -2.33
C VAL A 194 -3.83 -12.92 -2.95
N PHE A 195 -2.61 -12.49 -3.27
CA PHE A 195 -2.38 -11.19 -3.87
C PHE A 195 -3.12 -11.03 -5.19
N TYR A 196 -3.11 -12.07 -6.03
CA TYR A 196 -3.86 -12.09 -7.29
C TYR A 196 -5.37 -12.14 -7.07
N ALA A 197 -5.82 -12.81 -6.00
CA ALA A 197 -7.21 -13.15 -5.77
C ALA A 197 -8.01 -12.01 -5.14
N ILE A 198 -7.33 -11.08 -4.44
CA ILE A 198 -8.00 -10.01 -3.69
C ILE A 198 -7.34 -8.65 -3.86
N ALA A 199 -8.20 -7.64 -4.02
CA ALA A 199 -7.81 -6.25 -4.01
C ALA A 199 -8.69 -5.49 -3.00
N VAL A 200 -8.12 -4.48 -2.36
CA VAL A 200 -8.86 -3.54 -1.51
C VAL A 200 -8.83 -2.19 -2.18
N ALA A 201 -9.94 -1.46 -2.17
CA ALA A 201 -10.04 -0.12 -2.71
C ALA A 201 -10.49 0.88 -1.64
N LEU A 202 -9.91 2.08 -1.67
CA LEU A 202 -10.21 3.18 -0.76
C LEU A 202 -10.26 4.46 -1.58
N ARG A 203 -11.37 5.22 -1.50
CA ARG A 203 -11.51 6.49 -2.21
C ARG A 203 -10.90 7.62 -1.41
N ILE A 204 -9.93 8.34 -1.97
CA ILE A 204 -9.21 9.40 -1.24
C ILE A 204 -10.14 10.56 -0.86
N CYS A 205 -11.16 10.85 -1.66
CA CYS A 205 -12.16 11.88 -1.34
C CYS A 205 -12.92 11.57 -0.04
N THR A 206 -13.12 10.28 0.29
CA THR A 206 -13.81 9.86 1.53
C THR A 206 -12.91 9.86 2.77
N TYR A 207 -11.60 10.07 2.60
CA TYR A 207 -10.69 10.17 3.72
C TYR A 207 -10.83 11.55 4.39
N ASP A 208 -11.06 11.53 5.69
CA ASP A 208 -11.02 12.70 6.55
C ASP A 208 -9.71 12.71 7.37
N ILE A 209 -8.98 13.82 7.33
CA ILE A 209 -7.72 13.97 8.07
C ILE A 209 -7.94 14.01 9.59
N ASP A 210 -9.17 14.31 10.03
CA ASP A 210 -9.57 14.38 11.44
C ASP A 210 -10.07 13.04 11.98
N ILE A 211 -9.98 11.96 11.19
CA ILE A 211 -10.42 10.64 11.64
C ILE A 211 -9.69 10.22 12.93
N THR A 212 -10.48 9.92 13.97
CA THR A 212 -9.96 9.56 15.30
C THR A 212 -9.51 8.11 15.35
N ASN A 213 -10.29 7.21 14.75
CA ASN A 213 -9.95 5.80 14.60
C ASN A 213 -9.78 5.46 13.12
N PHE A 214 -8.53 5.43 12.67
CA PHE A 214 -8.20 5.11 11.28
C PHE A 214 -8.72 3.72 10.83
N GLY A 215 -8.94 2.81 11.76
CA GLY A 215 -9.54 1.50 11.48
C GLY A 215 -10.98 1.56 10.95
N ASP A 216 -11.70 2.66 11.19
CA ASP A 216 -13.09 2.83 10.76
C ASP A 216 -13.23 3.35 9.33
N THR A 217 -12.10 3.67 8.68
CA THR A 217 -12.04 4.14 7.29
C THR A 217 -12.77 3.15 6.37
N PRO A 218 -13.75 3.60 5.57
CA PRO A 218 -14.44 2.73 4.62
C PRO A 218 -13.51 2.22 3.53
N VAL A 219 -13.57 0.92 3.27
CA VAL A 219 -12.85 0.26 2.17
C VAL A 219 -13.75 -0.76 1.48
N LEU A 220 -13.52 -0.99 0.19
CA LEU A 220 -14.16 -2.04 -0.59
C LEU A 220 -13.17 -3.19 -0.79
N ILE A 221 -13.51 -4.37 -0.28
CA ILE A 221 -12.79 -5.61 -0.56
C ILE A 221 -13.38 -6.20 -1.84
N VAL A 222 -12.54 -6.53 -2.81
CA VAL A 222 -12.94 -7.02 -4.14
C VAL A 222 -12.28 -8.37 -4.43
N CYS A 223 -13.10 -9.38 -4.72
CA CYS A 223 -12.64 -10.64 -5.31
C CYS A 223 -12.35 -10.45 -6.80
N THR A 224 -11.13 -10.74 -7.21
CA THR A 224 -10.67 -10.50 -8.59
C THR A 224 -11.17 -11.57 -9.56
N GLY A 225 -11.53 -12.75 -9.04
CA GLY A 225 -11.88 -13.94 -9.81
C GLY A 225 -10.68 -14.85 -10.11
N ILE A 226 -9.46 -14.45 -9.74
CA ILE A 226 -8.25 -15.26 -9.91
C ILE A 226 -8.05 -16.10 -8.66
N GLU A 227 -8.48 -17.36 -8.68
CA GLU A 227 -8.37 -18.26 -7.50
C GLU A 227 -7.26 -19.32 -7.66
N ARG A 228 -6.43 -19.23 -8.69
CA ARG A 228 -5.36 -20.20 -8.97
C ARG A 228 -4.34 -20.23 -7.84
N GLY A 229 -4.07 -21.43 -7.32
CA GLY A 229 -3.02 -21.66 -6.32
C GLY A 229 -3.41 -21.35 -4.88
N LEU A 230 -4.68 -20.97 -4.64
CA LEU A 230 -5.24 -20.86 -3.30
C LEU A 230 -5.51 -22.25 -2.70
N SER A 231 -5.47 -22.33 -1.38
CA SER A 231 -5.86 -23.52 -0.61
C SER A 231 -7.36 -23.80 -0.67
N ALA A 232 -8.17 -22.74 -0.79
CA ALA A 232 -9.61 -22.78 -0.93
C ALA A 232 -10.12 -21.47 -1.60
N PRO A 233 -11.33 -21.48 -2.20
CA PRO A 233 -11.95 -20.26 -2.73
C PRO A 233 -12.00 -19.12 -1.70
N ILE A 234 -12.04 -17.87 -2.17
CA ILE A 234 -12.28 -16.72 -1.28
C ILE A 234 -13.78 -16.61 -1.05
N ASP A 235 -14.16 -16.61 0.22
CA ASP A 235 -15.54 -16.46 0.65
C ASP A 235 -15.68 -15.17 1.48
N LEU A 236 -16.29 -14.14 0.88
CA LEU A 236 -16.56 -12.88 1.57
C LEU A 236 -17.71 -12.99 2.58
N SER A 237 -18.47 -14.10 2.57
CA SER A 237 -19.54 -14.32 3.55
C SER A 237 -19.01 -14.58 4.96
N THR A 238 -17.72 -14.88 5.11
CA THR A 238 -17.09 -15.01 6.44
C THR A 238 -16.88 -13.66 7.14
N ILE A 239 -17.09 -12.54 6.46
CA ILE A 239 -17.13 -11.21 7.10
C ILE A 239 -18.50 -11.08 7.76
N ASP A 240 -18.55 -10.81 9.06
CA ASP A 240 -19.80 -10.69 9.81
C ASP A 240 -20.77 -9.71 9.15
N GLU A 241 -22.05 -10.07 9.08
CA GLU A 241 -23.09 -9.26 8.42
C GLU A 241 -23.19 -7.84 8.99
N GLU A 242 -23.07 -7.71 10.31
CA GLU A 242 -23.09 -6.41 11.01
C GLU A 242 -21.90 -5.50 10.64
N SER A 243 -20.81 -6.09 10.15
CA SER A 243 -19.62 -5.36 9.71
C SER A 243 -19.68 -4.97 8.22
N ARG A 244 -20.67 -5.44 7.47
CA ARG A 244 -20.85 -5.12 6.05
C ARG A 244 -21.64 -3.81 5.91
N ARG A 245 -21.01 -2.79 5.34
CA ARG A 245 -21.65 -1.50 5.01
C ARG A 245 -22.38 -1.55 3.67
N GLY A 246 -21.91 -2.41 2.77
CA GLY A 246 -22.48 -2.65 1.45
C GLY A 246 -21.96 -3.96 0.87
N VAL A 247 -22.69 -4.55 -0.07
CA VAL A 247 -22.30 -5.78 -0.75
C VAL A 247 -22.59 -5.70 -2.24
N VAL A 248 -21.76 -6.38 -3.03
CA VAL A 248 -21.98 -6.60 -4.46
C VAL A 248 -21.97 -8.10 -4.72
N THR A 249 -23.01 -8.59 -5.40
CA THR A 249 -23.11 -9.99 -5.84
C THR A 249 -22.98 -10.09 -7.36
N ASP A 250 -22.46 -11.21 -7.84
CA ASP A 250 -22.51 -11.55 -9.26
C ASP A 250 -23.86 -12.15 -9.68
N SER A 251 -23.99 -12.54 -10.95
CA SER A 251 -25.20 -13.15 -11.50
C SER A 251 -25.58 -14.49 -10.86
N SER A 252 -24.66 -15.16 -10.16
CA SER A 252 -24.92 -16.38 -9.40
C SER A 252 -25.35 -16.10 -7.96
N GLY A 253 -25.34 -14.84 -7.53
CA GLY A 253 -25.60 -14.44 -6.14
C GLY A 253 -24.38 -14.56 -5.23
N LYS A 254 -23.19 -14.91 -5.75
CA LYS A 254 -21.96 -14.98 -4.96
C LYS A 254 -21.49 -13.56 -4.65
N LEU A 255 -21.09 -13.31 -3.39
CA LEU A 255 -20.47 -12.05 -2.98
C LEU A 255 -19.14 -11.88 -3.71
N VAL A 256 -19.03 -10.81 -4.51
CA VAL A 256 -17.81 -10.45 -5.24
C VAL A 256 -17.13 -9.22 -4.67
N ALA A 257 -17.84 -8.42 -3.88
CA ALA A 257 -17.25 -7.36 -3.09
C ALA A 257 -18.06 -7.06 -1.83
N VAL A 258 -17.36 -6.55 -0.81
CA VAL A 258 -17.94 -6.12 0.46
C VAL A 258 -17.30 -4.79 0.84
N GLU A 259 -18.13 -3.77 1.07
CA GLU A 259 -17.70 -2.53 1.72
C GLU A 259 -17.73 -2.71 3.23
N THR A 260 -16.64 -2.36 3.90
CA THR A 260 -16.48 -2.53 5.35
C THR A 260 -15.47 -1.52 5.92
N ALA A 261 -15.22 -1.58 7.23
CA ALA A 261 -14.16 -0.82 7.88
C ALA A 261 -12.78 -1.42 7.58
N LEU A 262 -11.75 -0.58 7.45
CA LEU A 262 -10.37 -1.02 7.21
C LEU A 262 -9.92 -2.06 8.25
N GLY A 263 -10.26 -1.89 9.53
CA GLY A 263 -9.91 -2.84 10.58
C GLY A 263 -10.46 -4.25 10.35
N VAL A 264 -11.68 -4.35 9.81
CA VAL A 264 -12.31 -5.61 9.42
C VAL A 264 -11.60 -6.20 8.20
N ALA A 265 -11.33 -5.37 7.18
CA ALA A 265 -10.62 -5.80 5.99
C ALA A 265 -9.21 -6.34 6.31
N ILE A 266 -8.44 -5.67 7.16
CA ILE A 266 -7.12 -6.13 7.59
C ILE A 266 -7.21 -7.44 8.35
N THR A 267 -8.21 -7.60 9.23
CA THR A 267 -8.43 -8.86 9.96
C THR A 267 -8.75 -10.00 9.00
N PHE A 268 -9.61 -9.75 8.00
CA PHE A 268 -9.93 -10.70 6.96
C PHE A 268 -8.69 -11.10 6.13
N LEU A 269 -7.86 -10.14 5.72
CA LEU A 269 -6.61 -10.41 4.99
C LEU A 269 -5.62 -11.24 5.82
N MET A 270 -5.47 -10.93 7.12
CA MET A 270 -4.62 -11.72 8.02
C MET A 270 -5.13 -13.17 8.16
N ALA A 271 -6.45 -13.37 8.18
CA ALA A 271 -7.03 -14.71 8.20
C ALA A 271 -6.77 -15.48 6.90
N LEU A 272 -6.83 -14.81 5.73
CA LEU A 272 -6.43 -15.42 4.46
C LEU A 272 -4.94 -15.79 4.43
N GLU A 273 -4.06 -14.89 4.88
CA GLU A 273 -2.63 -15.19 4.99
C GLU A 273 -2.38 -16.41 5.87
N ALA A 274 -2.99 -16.46 7.06
CA ALA A 274 -2.85 -17.59 7.98
C ALA A 274 -3.40 -18.89 7.39
N ARG A 275 -4.52 -18.84 6.66
CA ARG A 275 -5.09 -20.00 5.96
C ARG A 275 -4.13 -20.57 4.93
N GLU A 276 -3.55 -19.72 4.08
CA GLU A 276 -2.61 -20.18 3.06
C GLU A 276 -1.29 -20.67 3.68
N GLN A 277 -0.79 -19.99 4.71
CA GLN A 277 0.39 -20.44 5.46
C GLN A 277 0.16 -21.80 6.12
N HIS A 278 -1.04 -22.06 6.64
CA HIS A 278 -1.39 -23.37 7.21
C HIS A 278 -1.41 -24.47 6.14
N ALA A 279 -1.97 -24.19 4.97
CA ALA A 279 -2.09 -25.18 3.89
C ALA A 279 -0.76 -25.46 3.18
N PHE A 280 0.10 -24.46 3.04
CA PHE A 280 1.27 -24.52 2.15
C PHE A 280 2.60 -24.22 2.81
N GLY A 281 2.61 -23.82 4.07
CA GLY A 281 3.77 -23.21 4.72
C GLY A 281 4.02 -21.78 4.24
N MET A 282 5.06 -21.16 4.79
CA MET A 282 5.48 -19.81 4.39
C MET A 282 6.10 -19.84 2.99
N ARG A 283 5.76 -18.83 2.18
CA ARG A 283 6.27 -18.66 0.82
C ARG A 283 6.81 -17.23 0.67
N PRO A 284 8.08 -17.03 0.29
CA PRO A 284 9.11 -18.06 0.09
C PRO A 284 9.40 -18.85 1.38
N ASP A 285 9.90 -20.08 1.23
CA ASP A 285 10.38 -20.86 2.38
C ASP A 285 11.49 -20.06 3.09
N PRO A 286 11.31 -19.67 4.37
CA PRO A 286 12.29 -18.88 5.09
C PRO A 286 13.64 -19.59 5.27
N ILE A 287 13.64 -20.91 5.39
CA ILE A 287 14.88 -21.71 5.50
C ILE A 287 15.63 -21.66 4.17
N GLN A 288 14.95 -21.87 3.05
CA GLN A 288 15.59 -21.83 1.73
C GLN A 288 16.04 -20.42 1.38
N SER A 289 15.21 -19.43 1.67
CA SER A 289 15.48 -18.02 1.36
C SER A 289 16.64 -17.43 2.17
N THR A 290 16.99 -18.04 3.30
CA THR A 290 18.16 -17.66 4.11
C THR A 290 19.42 -18.49 3.82
N ARG A 291 19.36 -19.54 2.96
CA ARG A 291 20.57 -20.27 2.53
C ARG A 291 21.52 -19.41 1.69
N VAL A 292 20.95 -18.44 0.98
CA VAL A 292 21.64 -17.50 0.11
C VAL A 292 21.63 -16.12 0.76
N LEU A 293 22.00 -16.03 2.05
CA LEU A 293 22.34 -14.74 2.69
C LEU A 293 23.66 -14.24 2.07
N ILE A 294 23.62 -13.97 0.77
CA ILE A 294 24.70 -13.39 -0.01
C ILE A 294 24.34 -11.91 -0.17
N ASN A 295 24.87 -11.11 0.76
CA ASN A 295 25.25 -9.71 0.56
C ASN A 295 24.20 -8.55 0.69
N ARG A 296 24.75 -7.41 1.13
CA ARG A 296 24.30 -6.00 1.26
C ARG A 296 22.92 -5.60 1.84
N TYR A 297 21.84 -6.35 1.66
CA TYR A 297 20.49 -5.86 2.05
C TYR A 297 19.90 -6.56 3.28
N ASP A 298 20.49 -7.65 3.75
CA ASP A 298 20.11 -8.30 5.00
C ASP A 298 20.92 -7.71 6.18
N ALA A 299 20.21 -7.02 7.08
CA ALA A 299 20.82 -6.36 8.23
C ALA A 299 21.48 -7.35 9.21
N ALA A 300 20.92 -8.55 9.38
CA ALA A 300 21.53 -9.57 10.22
C ALA A 300 22.79 -10.14 9.58
N SER A 301 22.78 -10.39 8.26
CA SER A 301 23.96 -10.85 7.55
C SER A 301 25.11 -9.83 7.60
N ALA A 302 24.81 -8.53 7.54
CA ALA A 302 25.82 -7.48 7.66
C ALA A 302 26.37 -7.34 9.09
N ALA A 303 25.54 -7.58 10.10
CA ALA A 303 25.89 -7.40 11.51
C ALA A 303 26.57 -8.64 12.13
N LYS A 304 26.28 -9.86 11.65
CA LYS A 304 26.71 -11.10 12.31
C LYS A 304 28.23 -11.15 12.52
N ASP A 305 29.02 -10.81 11.49
CA ASP A 305 30.49 -10.91 11.56
C ASP A 305 31.07 -9.83 12.50
N VAL A 306 30.47 -8.63 12.49
CA VAL A 306 30.87 -7.52 13.38
C VAL A 306 30.55 -7.84 14.85
N LEU A 307 29.45 -8.55 15.09
CA LEU A 307 29.01 -8.95 16.43
C LEU A 307 29.70 -10.23 16.92
N GLY A 308 30.60 -10.82 16.14
CA GLY A 308 31.37 -12.00 16.54
C GLY A 308 30.63 -13.32 16.34
N TRP A 309 29.71 -13.40 15.37
CA TRP A 309 29.11 -14.66 14.97
C TRP A 309 30.18 -15.60 14.40
N ASP A 310 30.36 -16.74 15.04
CA ASP A 310 31.30 -17.76 14.59
C ASP A 310 30.53 -18.94 13.97
N THR A 311 30.74 -19.16 12.68
CA THR A 311 30.05 -20.23 11.94
C THR A 311 30.52 -21.62 12.35
N GLU A 312 31.75 -21.77 12.83
CA GLU A 312 32.30 -23.06 13.27
C GLU A 312 31.62 -23.54 14.57
N THR A 313 31.42 -22.62 15.51
CA THR A 313 30.82 -22.95 16.82
C THR A 313 29.31 -22.76 16.88
N MET A 314 28.76 -21.76 16.19
CA MET A 314 27.32 -21.43 16.24
C MET A 314 26.53 -22.00 15.06
N GLY A 315 27.21 -22.49 14.02
CA GLY A 315 26.62 -22.97 12.79
C GLY A 315 26.25 -21.85 11.82
N VAL A 316 25.71 -22.25 10.67
CA VAL A 316 25.20 -21.31 9.66
C VAL A 316 23.93 -20.65 10.18
N LEU A 317 23.89 -19.32 10.19
CA LEU A 317 22.68 -18.55 10.49
C LEU A 317 21.61 -18.87 9.44
N ARG A 318 20.48 -19.44 9.87
CA ARG A 318 19.36 -19.85 9.01
C ARG A 318 18.04 -19.43 9.63
N GLY A 319 17.10 -19.00 8.79
CA GLY A 319 15.73 -18.68 9.16
C GLY A 319 14.87 -19.93 9.43
N PRO A 320 13.56 -19.76 9.71
CA PRO A 320 12.84 -18.49 9.81
C PRO A 320 13.34 -17.61 10.95
N SER A 321 13.57 -16.31 10.70
CA SER A 321 14.08 -15.42 11.76
C SER A 321 13.10 -15.22 12.91
N SER A 322 11.82 -15.54 12.71
CA SER A 322 10.80 -15.62 13.76
C SER A 322 11.05 -16.71 14.82
N THR A 323 12.02 -17.61 14.61
CA THR A 323 12.39 -18.68 15.57
C THR A 323 13.71 -18.43 16.30
N TRP A 324 14.38 -17.32 16.01
CA TRP A 324 15.71 -17.04 16.55
C TRP A 324 15.72 -16.68 18.03
N VAL A 325 14.61 -16.13 18.53
CA VAL A 325 14.53 -15.60 19.89
C VAL A 325 13.79 -16.57 20.78
N ASP A 326 14.45 -17.00 21.85
CA ASP A 326 13.79 -17.68 22.96
C ASP A 326 12.87 -16.70 23.69
N LEU A 327 11.56 -16.87 23.51
CA LEU A 327 10.54 -15.97 24.07
C LEU A 327 10.31 -16.15 25.57
N GLU A 328 10.79 -17.25 26.16
CA GLU A 328 10.74 -17.43 27.62
C GLU A 328 11.87 -16.65 28.28
N LYS A 329 13.06 -16.69 27.69
CA LYS A 329 14.24 -15.96 28.16
C LYS A 329 14.20 -14.48 27.83
N TYR A 330 13.73 -14.16 26.62
CA TYR A 330 13.60 -12.81 26.10
C TYR A 330 12.14 -12.60 25.74
N PRO A 331 11.27 -12.40 26.75
CA PRO A 331 9.90 -12.05 26.47
C PRO A 331 9.89 -10.84 25.56
N ALA A 332 8.87 -10.79 24.72
CA ALA A 332 8.55 -9.62 23.94
C ALA A 332 8.19 -8.43 24.88
N GLU A 333 9.18 -7.86 25.57
CA GLU A 333 9.14 -6.52 26.21
C GLU A 333 8.78 -5.42 25.17
N THR A 334 8.83 -5.84 23.90
CA THR A 334 8.73 -5.15 22.61
C THR A 334 7.44 -4.42 22.28
N ASN A 335 6.42 -4.39 23.14
CA ASN A 335 5.33 -3.43 22.91
C ASN A 335 5.85 -2.00 23.05
N GLN A 336 6.79 -1.73 23.97
CA GLN A 336 7.35 -0.38 24.09
C GLN A 336 8.24 -0.03 22.90
N LYS A 337 9.20 -0.87 22.51
CA LYS A 337 10.05 -0.60 21.32
C LYS A 337 9.25 -0.45 20.03
N LYS A 338 8.24 -1.31 19.80
CA LYS A 338 7.33 -1.20 18.66
C LYS A 338 6.55 0.11 18.73
N LYS A 339 6.01 0.45 19.90
CA LYS A 339 5.31 1.70 20.16
C LYS A 339 6.21 2.91 19.89
N ASP A 340 7.42 2.94 20.43
CA ASP A 340 8.40 4.02 20.22
C ASP A 340 8.70 4.23 18.73
N ARG A 341 8.86 3.15 17.96
CA ARG A 341 9.05 3.23 16.49
C ARG A 341 7.83 3.82 15.79
N LEU A 342 6.64 3.35 16.14
CA LEU A 342 5.37 3.84 15.58
C LEU A 342 5.07 5.29 15.98
N ASP A 343 5.43 5.68 17.20
CA ASP A 343 5.27 7.04 17.74
C ASP A 343 6.29 7.98 17.10
N ASN A 344 7.52 7.53 16.90
CA ASN A 344 8.52 8.28 16.13
C ASN A 344 8.09 8.47 14.67
N PHE A 345 7.51 7.46 14.02
CA PHE A 345 6.97 7.60 12.67
C PHE A 345 5.74 8.50 12.63
N GLU A 346 4.84 8.40 13.61
CA GLU A 346 3.70 9.33 13.75
C GLU A 346 4.21 10.77 13.84
N PHE A 347 5.22 11.02 14.68
CA PHE A 347 5.81 12.34 14.87
C PHE A 347 6.50 12.87 13.61
N ILE A 348 7.36 12.07 12.96
CA ILE A 348 8.16 12.53 11.82
C ILE A 348 7.31 12.66 10.54
N MET A 349 6.48 11.66 10.24
CA MET A 349 5.77 11.59 8.96
C MET A 349 4.32 12.02 9.08
N CYS A 350 3.56 11.44 10.00
CA CYS A 350 2.11 11.69 10.07
C CYS A 350 1.80 13.11 10.53
N GLN A 351 2.46 13.63 11.57
CA GLN A 351 2.26 15.02 12.00
C GLN A 351 2.74 16.03 10.97
N PHE A 352 3.86 15.75 10.30
CA PHE A 352 4.35 16.60 9.20
C PHE A 352 3.31 16.70 8.08
N HIS A 353 2.86 15.56 7.55
CA HIS A 353 1.84 15.53 6.50
C HIS A 353 0.48 16.08 6.96
N ARG A 354 0.11 15.88 8.23
CA ARG A 354 -1.13 16.43 8.79
C ARG A 354 -1.11 17.96 8.80
N ARG A 355 -0.05 18.57 9.30
CA ARG A 355 0.09 20.04 9.30
C ARG A 355 0.02 20.62 7.89
N ASP A 356 0.60 19.92 6.93
CA ASP A 356 0.57 20.35 5.53
C ASP A 356 -0.81 20.14 4.89
N ALA A 357 -1.51 19.04 5.20
CA ALA A 357 -2.87 18.77 4.74
C ALA A 357 -3.89 19.73 5.37
N GLU A 358 -3.70 20.12 6.63
CA GLU A 358 -4.50 21.16 7.30
C GLU A 358 -4.32 22.52 6.63
N ARG A 359 -3.08 22.84 6.21
CA ARG A 359 -2.80 24.06 5.45
C ARG A 359 -3.44 24.02 4.06
N GLU A 360 -3.33 22.90 3.32
CA GLU A 360 -4.03 22.69 2.04
C GLU A 360 -5.54 22.93 2.20
N ARG A 361 -6.15 22.29 3.20
CA ARG A 361 -7.59 22.44 3.49
C ARG A 361 -7.97 23.90 3.82
N ALA A 362 -7.14 24.61 4.58
CA ALA A 362 -7.40 26.00 4.93
C ALA A 362 -7.33 26.94 3.71
N GLU A 363 -6.36 26.72 2.81
CA GLU A 363 -6.22 27.46 1.55
C GLU A 363 -7.46 27.28 0.65
N ASP A 364 -8.01 26.07 0.57
CA ASP A 364 -9.22 25.78 -0.22
C ASP A 364 -10.49 26.42 0.35
N THR A 365 -10.54 26.65 1.67
CA THR A 365 -11.68 27.29 2.33
C THR A 365 -11.62 28.82 2.39
N ALA A 366 -10.48 29.42 2.00
CA ALA A 366 -10.35 30.88 1.99
C ALA A 366 -11.19 31.47 0.85
N PRO A 367 -12.00 32.52 1.09
CA PRO A 367 -12.70 33.20 0.01
C PRO A 367 -11.67 33.70 -1.01
N HIS A 368 -11.89 33.38 -2.30
CA HIS A 368 -11.10 33.94 -3.39
C HIS A 368 -11.37 35.45 -3.49
N ASP A 369 -10.63 36.23 -2.70
CA ASP A 369 -10.60 37.68 -2.81
C ASP A 369 -9.89 38.06 -4.12
N GLY A 370 -10.70 38.40 -5.14
CA GLY A 370 -10.28 39.28 -6.22
C GLY A 370 -9.52 38.64 -7.38
N LEU A 371 -10.21 37.86 -8.20
CA LEU A 371 -9.95 37.89 -9.65
C LEU A 371 -11.23 38.39 -10.35
N PRO A 372 -11.15 39.48 -11.14
CA PRO A 372 -12.32 40.03 -11.80
C PRO A 372 -12.82 39.01 -12.82
N SER A 373 -14.09 38.65 -12.66
CA SER A 373 -14.86 37.85 -13.61
C SER A 373 -14.78 38.53 -14.98
N THR A 374 -14.00 37.97 -15.91
CA THR A 374 -14.08 38.32 -17.33
C THR A 374 -15.32 37.66 -17.93
N SER A 375 -16.48 38.11 -17.47
CA SER A 375 -17.73 37.90 -18.19
C SER A 375 -17.60 38.60 -19.54
N THR A 376 -17.37 37.83 -20.60
CA THR A 376 -17.57 38.30 -21.96
C THR A 376 -19.06 38.67 -22.11
N PRO A 377 -19.42 39.92 -22.45
CA PRO A 377 -20.82 40.30 -22.57
C PRO A 377 -21.42 39.63 -23.80
N ALA A 378 -22.50 38.87 -23.59
CA ALA A 378 -23.38 38.44 -24.65
C ALA A 378 -23.90 39.68 -25.41
N CYS A 379 -23.64 39.69 -26.72
CA CYS A 379 -24.15 40.69 -27.65
C CYS A 379 -25.67 40.56 -27.73
N HIS A 380 -26.40 41.40 -27.01
CA HIS A 380 -27.83 41.60 -27.21
C HIS A 380 -28.05 42.35 -28.53
N GLN A 381 -28.41 41.62 -29.59
CA GLN A 381 -29.11 42.21 -30.72
C GLN A 381 -30.53 42.57 -30.30
N ARG A 382 -30.75 43.88 -30.27
CA ARG A 382 -32.00 44.59 -30.08
C ARG A 382 -32.88 44.37 -31.32
N THR A 383 -33.94 43.57 -31.20
CA THR A 383 -35.05 43.56 -32.16
C THR A 383 -36.19 44.38 -31.56
N GLU A 384 -36.37 45.57 -32.11
CA GLU A 384 -37.54 46.41 -31.86
C GLU A 384 -38.75 45.78 -32.55
N ASN A 385 -39.76 45.41 -31.76
CA ASN A 385 -41.11 45.19 -32.24
C ASN A 385 -41.97 46.36 -31.77
N SER A 386 -42.39 47.21 -32.71
CA SER A 386 -43.50 48.14 -32.54
C SER A 386 -44.52 47.91 -33.64
N SER A 387 -45.70 47.51 -33.18
CA SER A 387 -46.91 47.14 -33.91
C SER A 387 -47.50 48.26 -34.77
N ARG A 388 -48.01 47.92 -35.98
CA ARG A 388 -49.27 48.50 -36.47
C ARG A 388 -49.98 47.64 -37.52
N LYS A 389 -51.27 47.41 -37.23
CA LYS A 389 -52.35 46.82 -38.04
C LYS A 389 -52.46 47.41 -39.45
N GLN A 390 -52.87 46.63 -40.46
CA GLN A 390 -54.24 46.62 -41.00
C GLN A 390 -54.37 45.75 -42.28
N ASN A 391 -55.40 44.90 -42.26
CA ASN A 391 -56.38 44.55 -43.31
C ASN A 391 -55.98 44.39 -44.79
N GLY A 392 -56.52 43.33 -45.39
CA GLY A 392 -57.22 43.47 -46.69
C GLY A 392 -56.88 42.44 -47.75
N ASP A 393 -57.64 41.35 -47.76
CA ASP A 393 -58.22 40.62 -48.89
C ASP A 393 -57.65 40.69 -50.31
N SER A 394 -57.64 39.49 -50.91
CA SER A 394 -58.19 39.12 -52.24
C SER A 394 -57.31 39.07 -53.50
N HIS A 395 -57.34 37.87 -54.09
CA HIS A 395 -57.48 37.50 -55.52
C HIS A 395 -56.26 37.11 -56.38
N GLY A 396 -56.49 35.98 -57.09
CA GLY A 396 -55.75 35.46 -58.26
C GLY A 396 -54.65 34.47 -57.88
N THR A 397 -54.65 33.18 -58.22
CA THR A 397 -55.39 32.39 -59.24
C THR A 397 -55.36 30.93 -58.81
#